data_AF-A0A558B4Z6-F1
#
_entry.id   AF-A0A558B4Z6-F1
#
_cell.length_a   1.000
_cell.length_b   1.000
_cell.length_c   1.000
_cell.angle_alpha   90.00
_cell.angle_beta   90.00
_cell.angle_gamma   90.00
#
_symmetry.space_group_name_H-M   'P 1'
#
loop_
_entity.id
_entity.type
_entity.pdbx_description
1 polymer ?
#
loop_
_entity_poly.entity_id
_entity_poly.type
_entity_poly.pdbx_seq_one_letter_code
_entity_poly.pdbx_strand_id
1 'polypeptide(L)'
;MDRQSGQCEGLLSWVDLSRKDQARWIVSYLFRVQSQTKLAMYLVGQEDAAEIRYRQAISNGPGTLESVIQAKIIDDESHRLIESDVPSLKLIERMRLAWQQKKYREKSERQVSFQLPKGVADKVGKIARDKGQSKTYTLEQMVSDGVDAFEAGSARSARRVAKLRHQLEKAHLDAQAAEVTLIQWSETLLWALAEEVIRIHSDALDGESDEDAIVSFERMIERKVAELAPPAPLLRRQGSRIRPVKDYFIECLQKSLKNRW
;
A
#
# COMPACT_ATOMS: atom_id res chain seq x y z
N MET A 1 -6.67 52.43 -43.87
CA MET A 1 -5.95 51.13 -43.76
C MET A 1 -6.11 50.59 -42.32
N ASP A 2 -7.27 50.79 -41.68
CA ASP A 2 -7.38 50.78 -40.20
C ASP A 2 -8.15 49.60 -39.61
N ARG A 3 -8.26 48.47 -40.34
CA ARG A 3 -8.98 47.28 -39.83
C ARG A 3 -8.08 46.26 -39.14
N GLN A 4 -6.76 46.32 -39.31
CA GLN A 4 -5.82 45.34 -38.73
C GLN A 4 -5.35 45.74 -37.31
N SER A 5 -5.22 47.04 -37.02
CA SER A 5 -4.78 47.53 -35.70
C SER A 5 -5.73 47.12 -34.56
N GLY A 6 -7.04 47.18 -34.80
CA GLY A 6 -8.04 46.78 -33.79
C GLY A 6 -8.09 45.27 -33.48
N GLN A 7 -7.61 44.41 -34.40
CA GLN A 7 -7.56 42.96 -34.15
C GLN A 7 -6.44 42.60 -33.16
N CYS A 8 -5.31 43.30 -33.21
CA CYS A 8 -4.16 43.03 -32.35
C CYS A 8 -4.36 43.53 -30.92
N GLU A 9 -4.98 44.70 -30.73
CA GLU A 9 -5.42 45.15 -29.40
C GLU A 9 -6.39 44.14 -28.75
N GLY A 10 -7.33 43.60 -29.53
CA GLY A 10 -8.24 42.54 -29.08
C GLY A 10 -7.54 41.22 -28.72
N LEU A 11 -6.41 40.91 -29.37
CA LEU A 11 -5.64 39.69 -29.14
C LEU A 11 -4.64 39.80 -27.99
N LEU A 12 -4.29 41.00 -27.53
CA LEU A 12 -3.46 41.21 -26.34
C LEU A 12 -4.27 41.55 -25.08
N SER A 13 -5.53 41.98 -25.25
CA SER A 13 -6.45 42.29 -24.14
C SER A 13 -6.68 41.17 -23.12
N TRP A 14 -6.37 39.90 -23.43
CA TRP A 14 -6.50 38.80 -22.49
C TRP A 14 -5.33 38.70 -21.50
N VAL A 15 -4.22 39.41 -21.75
CA VAL A 15 -3.03 39.42 -20.90
C VAL A 15 -3.22 40.45 -19.79
N ASP A 16 -3.36 39.98 -18.56
CA ASP A 16 -3.50 40.82 -17.37
C ASP A 16 -2.14 40.94 -16.66
N LEU A 17 -1.56 42.14 -16.69
CA LEU A 17 -0.25 42.43 -16.11
C LEU A 17 -0.27 42.46 -14.58
N SER A 18 -1.44 42.67 -13.98
CA SER A 18 -1.60 42.60 -12.52
C SER A 18 -1.48 41.16 -11.99
N ARG A 19 -1.60 40.17 -12.89
CA ARG A 19 -1.63 38.74 -12.58
C ARG A 19 -0.29 38.06 -12.81
N LYS A 20 0.50 37.96 -11.73
CA LYS A 20 1.79 37.24 -11.72
C LYS A 20 1.66 35.77 -12.16
N ASP A 21 0.52 35.13 -11.88
CA ASP A 21 0.26 33.74 -12.30
C ASP A 21 0.18 33.58 -13.83
N GLN A 22 -0.28 34.62 -14.54
CA GLN A 22 -0.39 34.62 -15.99
C GLN A 22 0.97 34.78 -16.66
N ALA A 23 1.80 35.69 -16.15
CA ALA A 23 3.17 35.88 -16.63
C ALA A 23 4.00 34.60 -16.51
N ARG A 24 4.02 33.99 -15.32
CA ARG A 24 4.69 32.71 -15.08
C ARG A 24 4.23 31.62 -16.05
N TRP A 25 2.93 31.57 -16.31
CA TRP A 25 2.36 30.60 -17.23
C TRP A 25 2.78 30.85 -18.68
N ILE A 26 2.78 32.11 -19.13
CA ILE A 26 3.25 32.50 -20.46
C ILE A 26 4.69 32.04 -20.68
N VAL A 27 5.58 32.35 -19.73
CA VAL A 27 6.99 31.91 -19.76
C VAL A 27 7.05 30.39 -19.92
N SER A 28 6.39 29.67 -19.02
CA SER A 28 6.38 28.19 -19.01
C SER A 28 5.84 27.60 -20.31
N TYR A 29 4.81 28.23 -20.89
CA TYR A 29 4.19 27.80 -22.13
C TYR A 29 5.14 27.98 -23.32
N LEU A 30 5.80 29.14 -23.43
CA LEU A 30 6.75 29.43 -24.50
C LEU A 30 7.94 28.47 -24.49
N PHE A 31 8.49 28.17 -23.30
CA PHE A 31 9.56 27.19 -23.14
C PHE A 31 9.13 25.78 -23.55
N ARG A 32 7.91 25.37 -23.16
CA ARG A 32 7.38 24.04 -23.49
C ARG A 32 7.12 23.86 -24.98
N VAL A 33 6.59 24.89 -25.64
CA VAL A 33 6.21 24.83 -27.06
C VAL A 33 7.42 25.04 -27.98
N GLN A 34 8.57 25.52 -27.45
CA GLN A 34 9.81 25.78 -28.19
C GLN A 34 9.56 26.53 -29.51
N SER A 35 8.64 27.50 -29.48
CA SER A 35 8.23 28.22 -30.68
C SER A 35 9.37 29.09 -31.20
N GLN A 36 9.71 28.95 -32.49
CA GLN A 36 10.71 29.79 -33.18
C GLN A 36 10.10 31.01 -33.88
N THR A 37 8.87 31.36 -33.54
CA THR A 37 8.20 32.57 -34.06
C THR A 37 8.94 33.82 -33.61
N LYS A 38 8.92 34.88 -34.43
CA LYS A 38 9.56 36.16 -34.10
C LYS A 38 9.11 36.71 -32.75
N LEU A 39 7.81 36.63 -32.44
CA LEU A 39 7.28 37.01 -31.14
C LEU A 39 7.85 36.16 -29.98
N ALA A 40 8.02 34.85 -30.16
CA ALA A 40 8.60 34.01 -29.12
C ALA A 40 10.09 34.34 -28.91
N MET A 41 10.86 34.53 -29.99
CA MET A 41 12.26 34.96 -29.92
C MET A 41 12.40 36.34 -29.29
N TYR A 42 11.47 37.26 -29.59
CA TYR A 42 11.41 38.60 -28.99
C TYR A 42 11.14 38.54 -27.48
N LEU A 43 10.11 37.80 -27.07
CA LEU A 43 9.73 37.65 -25.66
C LEU A 43 10.81 36.91 -24.85
N VAL A 44 11.46 35.91 -25.44
CA VAL A 44 12.51 35.06 -24.83
C VAL A 44 13.92 35.64 -25.04
N GLY A 45 14.07 36.74 -25.78
CA GLY A 45 15.30 37.55 -25.82
C GLY A 45 16.46 36.98 -26.64
N GLN A 46 16.30 36.87 -27.97
CA GLN A 46 17.39 36.56 -28.91
C GLN A 46 17.99 37.78 -29.67
N GLU A 47 17.80 39.03 -29.20
CA GLU A 47 18.48 40.20 -29.79
C GLU A 47 19.25 41.01 -28.73
N ASP A 48 20.46 41.45 -29.11
CA ASP A 48 21.64 41.71 -28.26
C ASP A 48 21.43 42.61 -27.04
N ALA A 49 20.64 43.69 -27.14
CA ALA A 49 20.43 44.61 -26.00
C ALA A 49 19.40 44.10 -24.99
N ALA A 50 18.38 43.37 -25.47
CA ALA A 50 17.37 42.75 -24.64
C ALA A 50 17.84 41.41 -24.07
N GLU A 51 18.73 40.72 -24.78
CA GLU A 51 19.40 39.51 -24.35
C GLU A 51 20.27 39.73 -23.10
N ILE A 52 20.96 40.87 -22.99
CA ILE A 52 21.74 41.22 -21.79
C ILE A 52 20.82 41.34 -20.55
N ARG A 53 19.68 42.02 -20.69
CA ARG A 53 18.69 42.16 -19.60
C ARG A 53 18.03 40.83 -19.25
N TYR A 54 17.83 39.98 -20.26
CA TYR A 54 17.24 38.65 -20.12
C TYR A 54 18.19 37.64 -19.44
N ARG A 55 19.47 37.61 -19.82
CA ARG A 55 20.50 36.79 -19.16
C ARG A 55 20.70 37.23 -17.70
N GLN A 56 20.68 38.54 -17.42
CA GLN A 56 20.67 39.07 -16.05
C GLN A 56 19.41 38.65 -15.30
N ALA A 57 18.23 38.68 -15.93
CA ALA A 57 16.98 38.24 -15.33
C ALA A 57 16.95 36.74 -15.00
N ILE A 58 17.47 35.88 -15.88
CA ILE A 58 17.61 34.44 -15.61
C ILE A 58 18.55 34.20 -14.43
N SER A 59 19.67 34.93 -14.37
CA SER A 59 20.66 34.82 -13.28
C SER A 59 20.12 35.28 -11.93
N ASN A 60 19.14 36.20 -11.92
CA ASN A 60 18.55 36.78 -10.71
C ASN A 60 17.30 36.04 -10.21
N GLY A 61 16.89 34.97 -10.91
CA GLY A 61 15.80 34.09 -10.50
C GLY A 61 14.49 34.25 -11.32
N PRO A 62 13.56 33.29 -11.20
CA PRO A 62 12.37 33.17 -12.07
C PRO A 62 11.43 34.38 -12.04
N GLY A 63 11.43 35.17 -10.95
CA GLY A 63 10.60 36.37 -10.83
C GLY A 63 11.01 37.52 -11.75
N THR A 64 12.30 37.62 -12.12
CA THR A 64 12.80 38.72 -12.98
C THR A 64 12.47 38.47 -14.45
N LEU A 65 12.43 37.21 -14.87
CA LEU A 65 12.04 36.81 -16.22
C LEU A 65 10.54 37.06 -16.49
N GLU A 66 9.70 36.75 -15.50
CA GLU A 66 8.26 37.02 -15.55
C GLU A 66 7.97 38.51 -15.75
N SER A 67 8.69 39.40 -15.06
CA SER A 67 8.53 40.85 -15.22
C SER A 67 9.02 41.37 -16.58
N VAL A 68 10.08 40.80 -17.16
CA VAL A 68 10.58 41.18 -18.48
C VAL A 68 9.58 40.80 -19.57
N ILE A 69 9.01 39.59 -19.49
CA ILE A 69 8.01 39.13 -20.47
C ILE A 69 6.71 39.92 -20.34
N GLN A 70 6.30 40.28 -19.12
CA GLN A 70 5.16 41.19 -18.90
C GLN A 70 5.36 42.56 -19.55
N ALA A 71 6.54 43.15 -19.41
CA ALA A 71 6.84 44.43 -20.04
C ALA A 71 6.85 44.33 -21.57
N LYS A 72 7.37 43.23 -22.12
CA LYS A 72 7.48 43.04 -23.56
C LYS A 72 6.15 42.73 -24.23
N ILE A 73 5.30 41.90 -23.65
CA ILE A 73 4.12 41.39 -24.36
C ILE A 73 3.10 42.46 -24.76
N ILE A 74 3.14 43.63 -24.11
CA ILE A 74 2.30 44.80 -24.38
C ILE A 74 3.05 45.96 -25.03
N ASP A 75 4.32 45.77 -25.40
CA ASP A 75 5.07 46.83 -26.08
C ASP A 75 4.71 46.93 -27.56
N ASP A 76 4.99 48.10 -28.13
CA ASP A 76 4.69 48.42 -29.53
C ASP A 76 5.34 47.42 -30.51
N GLU A 77 6.46 46.80 -30.12
CA GLU A 77 7.17 45.84 -30.96
C GLU A 77 6.45 44.49 -31.01
N SER A 78 5.90 44.00 -29.89
CA SER A 78 5.04 42.82 -29.86
C SER A 78 3.78 43.04 -30.71
N HIS A 79 3.19 44.23 -30.65
CA HIS A 79 2.08 44.62 -31.52
C HIS A 79 2.46 44.52 -33.00
N ARG A 80 3.59 45.12 -33.40
CA ARG A 80 4.12 45.06 -34.77
C ARG A 80 4.42 43.64 -35.22
N LEU A 81 4.97 42.80 -34.36
CA LEU A 81 5.28 41.41 -34.67
C LEU A 81 4.02 40.57 -34.86
N ILE A 82 2.97 40.80 -34.07
CA ILE A 82 1.68 40.11 -34.25
C ILE A 82 1.01 40.53 -35.57
N GLU A 83 1.09 41.81 -35.94
CA GLU A 83 0.52 42.32 -37.20
C GLU A 83 1.28 41.85 -38.44
N SER A 84 2.61 41.78 -38.35
CA SER A 84 3.48 41.48 -39.49
C SER A 84 3.77 39.99 -39.70
N ASP A 85 3.64 39.15 -38.66
CA ASP A 85 4.02 37.75 -38.69
C ASP A 85 2.83 36.82 -38.34
N VAL A 86 2.26 36.18 -39.36
CA VAL A 86 1.16 35.21 -39.22
C VAL A 86 1.46 34.09 -38.20
N PRO A 87 2.69 33.52 -38.14
CA PRO A 87 3.08 32.60 -37.08
C PRO A 87 2.98 33.18 -35.66
N SER A 88 3.35 34.44 -35.46
CA SER A 88 3.24 35.16 -34.17
C SER A 88 1.78 35.39 -33.77
N LEU A 89 0.91 35.72 -34.73
CA LEU A 89 -0.54 35.78 -34.49
C LEU A 89 -1.12 34.42 -34.08
N LYS A 90 -0.75 33.34 -34.76
CA LYS A 90 -1.17 31.98 -34.37
C LYS A 90 -0.62 31.56 -33.01
N LEU A 91 0.52 32.09 -32.60
CA LEU A 91 1.08 31.81 -31.27
C LEU A 91 0.25 32.49 -30.18
N ILE A 92 -0.09 33.78 -30.34
CA ILE A 92 -0.88 34.51 -29.34
C ILE A 92 -2.29 33.90 -29.16
N GLU A 93 -2.92 33.47 -30.25
CA GLU A 93 -4.21 32.76 -30.21
C GLU A 93 -4.13 31.43 -29.46
N ARG A 94 -3.10 30.62 -29.75
CA ARG A 94 -2.87 29.35 -29.05
C ARG A 94 -2.61 29.56 -27.56
N MET A 95 -1.84 30.58 -27.21
CA MET A 95 -1.60 30.97 -25.82
C MET A 95 -2.91 31.36 -25.13
N ARG A 96 -3.72 32.22 -25.75
CA ARG A 96 -5.02 32.63 -25.20
C ARG A 96 -5.94 31.44 -24.93
N LEU A 97 -6.10 30.54 -25.92
CA LEU A 97 -6.96 29.36 -25.78
C LEU A 97 -6.45 28.42 -24.68
N ALA A 98 -5.15 28.17 -24.62
CA ALA A 98 -4.56 27.32 -23.59
C ALA A 98 -4.70 27.92 -22.19
N TRP A 99 -4.57 29.25 -22.05
CA TRP A 99 -4.81 29.95 -20.79
C TRP A 99 -6.27 29.87 -20.35
N GLN A 100 -7.22 30.08 -21.27
CA GLN A 100 -8.65 29.94 -20.98
C GLN A 100 -9.00 28.51 -20.55
N GLN A 101 -8.45 27.48 -21.22
CA GLN A 101 -8.61 26.09 -20.81
C GLN A 101 -8.02 25.81 -19.44
N LYS A 102 -6.84 26.35 -19.13
CA LYS A 102 -6.23 26.25 -17.80
C LYS A 102 -7.13 26.88 -16.74
N LYS A 103 -7.62 28.12 -16.97
CA LYS A 103 -8.52 28.82 -16.03
C LYS A 103 -9.86 28.13 -15.88
N TYR A 104 -10.39 27.53 -16.95
CA TYR A 104 -11.59 26.71 -16.88
C TYR A 104 -11.36 25.50 -15.96
N ARG A 105 -10.24 24.77 -16.13
CA ARG A 105 -9.87 23.63 -15.27
C ARG A 105 -9.66 24.03 -13.81
N GLU A 106 -9.04 25.18 -13.56
CA GLU A 106 -8.85 25.72 -12.20
C GLU A 106 -10.19 26.09 -11.55
N LYS A 107 -11.16 26.62 -12.31
CA LYS A 107 -12.51 26.91 -11.80
C LYS A 107 -13.37 25.66 -11.63
N SER A 108 -13.15 24.62 -12.44
CA SER A 108 -13.85 23.34 -12.38
C SER A 108 -13.01 22.32 -11.61
N GLU A 109 -12.79 22.56 -10.32
CA GLU A 109 -11.73 21.94 -9.51
C GLU A 109 -11.61 20.41 -9.57
N ARG A 110 -12.61 19.64 -10.03
CA ARG A 110 -12.57 18.16 -10.08
C ARG A 110 -13.32 17.55 -11.26
N GLN A 111 -13.24 18.14 -12.46
CA GLN A 111 -13.78 17.46 -13.65
C GLN A 111 -12.80 16.37 -14.12
N VAL A 112 -13.21 15.11 -13.90
CA VAL A 112 -12.54 13.92 -14.42
C VAL A 112 -13.33 13.36 -15.59
N SER A 113 -12.61 12.93 -16.63
CA SER A 113 -13.20 12.25 -17.78
C SER A 113 -12.96 10.75 -17.65
N PHE A 114 -14.02 9.96 -17.74
CA PHE A 114 -13.97 8.51 -17.69
C PHE A 114 -14.37 7.95 -19.04
N GLN A 115 -13.59 7.01 -19.55
CA GLN A 115 -14.01 6.20 -20.69
C GLN A 115 -14.73 4.96 -20.15
N LEU A 116 -16.03 4.87 -20.43
CA LEU A 116 -16.85 3.72 -20.08
C LEU A 116 -17.17 2.92 -21.35
N PRO A 117 -17.17 1.58 -21.29
CA PRO A 117 -17.70 0.75 -22.37
C PRO A 117 -19.15 1.17 -22.69
N LYS A 118 -19.52 1.18 -23.98
CA LYS A 118 -20.84 1.66 -24.45
C LYS A 118 -22.00 1.04 -23.66
N GLY A 119 -21.99 -0.28 -23.48
CA GLY A 119 -23.04 -0.97 -22.73
C GLY A 119 -23.15 -0.58 -21.25
N VAL A 120 -22.06 -0.14 -20.63
CA VAL A 120 -22.06 0.36 -19.24
C VAL A 120 -22.61 1.78 -19.18
N ALA A 121 -22.16 2.65 -20.10
CA ALA A 121 -22.66 4.02 -20.20
C ALA A 121 -24.17 4.09 -20.49
N ASP A 122 -24.68 3.17 -21.33
CA ASP A 122 -26.10 3.07 -21.65
C ASP A 122 -26.94 2.63 -20.43
N LYS A 123 -26.44 1.67 -19.65
CA LYS A 123 -27.09 1.22 -18.40
C LYS A 123 -27.14 2.34 -17.37
N VAL A 124 -26.02 3.03 -17.15
CA VAL A 124 -25.97 4.22 -16.27
C VAL A 124 -26.97 5.27 -16.75
N GLY A 125 -27.03 5.52 -18.07
CA GLY A 125 -27.98 6.45 -18.66
C GLY A 125 -29.45 6.02 -18.52
N LYS A 126 -29.74 4.73 -18.50
CA LYS A 126 -31.09 4.20 -18.21
C LYS A 126 -31.44 4.44 -16.74
N ILE A 127 -30.55 4.07 -15.81
CA ILE A 127 -30.75 4.26 -14.37
C ILE A 127 -30.93 5.74 -14.02
N ALA A 128 -30.13 6.63 -14.61
CA ALA A 128 -30.26 8.07 -14.41
C ALA A 128 -31.63 8.59 -14.86
N ARG A 129 -32.13 8.14 -16.02
CA ARG A 129 -33.47 8.49 -16.51
C ARG A 129 -34.59 7.95 -15.62
N ASP A 130 -34.50 6.68 -15.23
CA ASP A 130 -35.49 6.02 -14.37
C ASP A 130 -35.59 6.73 -13.01
N LYS A 131 -34.49 7.34 -12.52
CA LYS A 131 -34.42 8.12 -11.28
C LYS A 131 -34.65 9.64 -11.45
N GLY A 132 -34.81 10.15 -12.68
CA GLY A 132 -34.91 11.59 -12.94
C GLY A 132 -33.65 12.40 -12.61
N GLN A 133 -32.47 11.77 -12.64
CA GLN A 133 -31.18 12.35 -12.28
C GLN A 133 -30.26 12.57 -13.49
N SER A 134 -29.19 13.35 -13.30
CA SER A 134 -28.14 13.46 -14.31
C SER A 134 -27.25 12.21 -14.32
N LYS A 135 -26.71 11.85 -15.49
CA LYS A 135 -25.78 10.71 -15.62
C LYS A 135 -24.56 10.85 -14.71
N THR A 136 -24.07 12.07 -14.55
CA THR A 136 -22.91 12.38 -13.70
C THR A 136 -23.23 12.17 -12.23
N TYR A 137 -24.39 12.66 -11.76
CA TYR A 137 -24.81 12.47 -10.37
C TYR A 137 -25.05 10.99 -10.04
N THR A 138 -25.67 10.24 -10.95
CA THR A 138 -25.85 8.79 -10.77
C THR A 138 -24.51 8.04 -10.71
N LEU A 139 -23.52 8.43 -11.54
CA LEU A 139 -22.18 7.86 -11.46
C LEU A 139 -21.48 8.19 -10.15
N GLU A 140 -21.57 9.44 -9.69
CA GLU A 140 -21.01 9.89 -8.42
C GLU A 140 -21.59 9.07 -7.26
N GLN A 141 -22.91 8.93 -7.22
CA GLN A 141 -23.59 8.12 -6.21
C GLN A 141 -23.13 6.65 -6.25
N MET A 142 -23.04 6.04 -7.43
CA MET A 142 -22.57 4.66 -7.56
C MET A 142 -21.13 4.47 -7.07
N VAL A 143 -20.27 5.47 -7.31
CA VAL A 143 -18.89 5.45 -6.81
C VAL A 143 -18.87 5.58 -5.29
N SER A 144 -19.62 6.53 -4.72
CA SER A 144 -19.74 6.69 -3.27
C SER A 144 -20.26 5.43 -2.59
N ASP A 145 -21.36 4.86 -3.08
CA ASP A 145 -21.94 3.61 -2.56
C ASP A 145 -20.93 2.46 -2.63
N GLY A 146 -20.13 2.40 -3.71
CA GLY A 146 -19.08 1.40 -3.89
C GLY A 146 -17.93 1.56 -2.89
N VAL A 147 -17.52 2.80 -2.62
CA VAL A 147 -16.50 3.12 -1.60
C VAL A 147 -16.99 2.73 -0.21
N ASP A 148 -18.20 3.13 0.16
CA ASP A 148 -18.80 2.81 1.46
C ASP A 148 -18.91 1.29 1.67
N ALA A 149 -19.33 0.56 0.63
CA ALA A 149 -19.41 -0.89 0.66
C ALA A 149 -18.03 -1.55 0.82
N PHE A 150 -17.01 -1.00 0.15
CA PHE A 150 -15.63 -1.46 0.27
C PHE A 150 -15.06 -1.22 1.67
N GLU A 151 -15.25 -0.01 2.22
CA GLU A 151 -14.80 0.33 3.57
C GLU A 151 -15.48 -0.54 4.63
N ALA A 152 -16.80 -0.73 4.53
CA ALA A 152 -17.55 -1.63 5.41
C ALA A 152 -17.09 -3.08 5.27
N GLY A 153 -16.70 -3.52 4.06
CA GLY A 153 -16.10 -4.82 3.81
C GLY A 153 -14.71 -4.96 4.45
N SER A 154 -13.86 -3.95 4.28
CA SER A 154 -12.50 -3.88 4.83
C SER A 154 -12.49 -3.88 6.35
N ALA A 155 -13.38 -3.12 6.99
CA ALA A 155 -13.51 -3.12 8.45
C ALA A 155 -13.93 -4.50 8.98
N ARG A 156 -14.82 -5.22 8.27
CA ARG A 156 -15.24 -6.58 8.65
C ARG A 156 -14.10 -7.58 8.48
N SER A 157 -13.33 -7.50 7.40
CA SER A 157 -12.18 -8.38 7.18
C SER A 157 -11.08 -8.13 8.21
N ALA A 158 -10.77 -6.86 8.53
CA ALA A 158 -9.81 -6.49 9.57
C ALA A 158 -10.18 -7.08 10.94
N ARG A 159 -11.47 -6.99 11.34
CA ARG A 159 -11.95 -7.62 12.59
C ARG A 159 -11.78 -9.14 12.58
N ARG A 160 -12.05 -9.81 11.44
CA ARG A 160 -11.85 -11.26 11.31
C ARG A 160 -10.37 -11.62 11.40
N VAL A 161 -9.48 -10.86 10.77
CA VAL A 161 -8.02 -11.05 10.88
C VAL A 161 -7.54 -10.88 12.32
N ALA A 162 -8.00 -9.84 13.03
CA ALA A 162 -7.67 -9.64 14.44
C ALA A 162 -8.12 -10.83 15.31
N LYS A 163 -9.35 -11.31 15.09
CA LYS A 163 -9.88 -12.50 15.80
C LYS A 163 -9.04 -13.75 15.53
N LEU A 164 -8.67 -14.00 14.27
CA LEU A 164 -7.85 -15.16 13.90
C LEU A 164 -6.44 -15.06 14.49
N ARG A 165 -5.83 -13.88 14.50
CA ARG A 165 -4.52 -13.66 15.16
C ARG A 165 -4.59 -13.96 16.65
N HIS A 166 -5.62 -13.46 17.34
CA HIS A 166 -5.80 -13.74 18.76
C HIS A 166 -6.02 -15.22 19.04
N GLN A 167 -6.78 -15.92 18.18
CA GLN A 167 -6.97 -17.38 18.29
C GLN A 167 -5.65 -18.14 18.06
N LEU A 168 -4.84 -17.71 17.09
CA LEU A 168 -3.53 -18.31 16.82
C LEU A 168 -2.57 -18.12 18.00
N GLU A 169 -2.52 -16.92 18.56
CA GLU A 169 -1.66 -16.61 19.70
C GLU A 169 -2.08 -17.39 20.95
N LYS A 170 -3.40 -17.49 21.22
CA LYS A 170 -3.91 -18.35 22.28
C LYS A 170 -3.53 -19.81 22.07
N ALA A 171 -3.71 -20.34 20.86
CA ALA A 171 -3.33 -21.72 20.56
C ALA A 171 -1.82 -21.96 20.71
N HIS A 172 -0.99 -20.97 20.39
CA HIS A 172 0.45 -21.05 20.59
C HIS A 172 0.81 -21.11 22.08
N LEU A 173 0.21 -20.25 22.90
CA LEU A 173 0.42 -20.25 24.35
C LEU A 173 -0.06 -21.56 24.98
N ASP A 174 -1.23 -22.06 24.58
CA ASP A 174 -1.77 -23.34 25.03
C ASP A 174 -0.83 -24.51 24.65
N ALA A 175 -0.23 -24.47 23.45
CA ALA A 175 0.73 -25.47 23.00
C ALA A 175 2.06 -25.42 23.78
N GLN A 176 2.59 -24.23 24.06
CA GLN A 176 3.80 -24.07 24.89
C GLN A 176 3.56 -24.55 26.31
N ALA A 177 2.42 -24.23 26.91
CA ALA A 177 2.07 -24.73 28.24
C ALA A 177 1.98 -26.26 28.27
N ALA A 178 1.41 -26.87 27.21
CA ALA A 178 1.39 -28.33 27.06
C ALA A 178 2.79 -28.94 26.91
N GLU A 179 3.68 -28.29 26.15
CA GLU A 179 5.07 -28.73 25.98
C GLU A 179 5.85 -28.69 27.30
N VAL A 180 5.75 -27.59 28.07
CA VAL A 180 6.36 -27.49 29.40
C VAL A 180 5.85 -28.59 30.33
N THR A 181 4.54 -28.85 30.30
CA THR A 181 3.92 -29.91 31.10
C THR A 181 4.48 -31.29 30.70
N LEU A 182 4.62 -31.56 29.40
CA LEU A 182 5.21 -32.80 28.90
C LEU A 182 6.66 -32.99 29.35
N ILE A 183 7.47 -31.92 29.30
CA ILE A 183 8.87 -31.95 29.75
C ILE A 183 8.91 -32.33 31.23
N GLN A 184 8.15 -31.64 32.08
CA GLN A 184 8.07 -31.92 33.52
C GLN A 184 7.64 -33.36 33.81
N TRP A 185 6.70 -33.88 33.01
CA TRP A 185 6.25 -35.27 33.15
C TRP A 185 7.34 -36.26 32.79
N SER A 186 8.05 -36.01 31.68
CA SER A 186 9.15 -36.87 31.24
C SER A 186 10.27 -36.91 32.27
N GLU A 187 10.62 -35.77 32.87
CA GLU A 187 11.63 -35.67 33.93
C GLU A 187 11.19 -36.42 35.19
N THR A 188 9.94 -36.24 35.62
CA THR A 188 9.41 -36.92 36.82
C THR A 188 9.40 -38.44 36.63
N LEU A 189 9.01 -38.92 35.45
CA LEU A 189 9.02 -40.35 35.12
C LEU A 189 10.44 -40.91 35.04
N LEU A 190 11.37 -40.18 34.42
CA LEU A 190 12.79 -40.57 34.36
C LEU A 190 13.41 -40.66 35.75
N TRP A 191 13.10 -39.71 36.64
CA TRP A 191 13.59 -39.73 38.01
C TRP A 191 13.02 -40.90 38.81
N ALA A 192 11.70 -41.12 38.76
CA ALA A 192 11.07 -42.27 39.41
C ALA A 192 11.61 -43.62 38.88
N LEU A 193 11.90 -43.69 37.57
CA LEU A 193 12.56 -44.85 36.96
C LEU A 193 13.96 -45.07 37.52
N ALA A 194 14.74 -44.00 37.68
CA ALA A 194 16.10 -44.07 38.19
C ALA A 194 16.15 -44.53 39.65
N GLU A 195 15.28 -43.99 40.52
CA GLU A 195 15.16 -44.43 41.92
C GLU A 195 14.88 -45.92 42.03
N GLU A 196 14.02 -46.41 41.15
CA GLU A 196 13.60 -47.79 41.18
C GLU A 196 14.65 -48.75 40.61
N VAL A 197 15.36 -48.36 39.56
CA VAL A 197 16.52 -49.13 39.08
C VAL A 197 17.58 -49.24 40.18
N ILE A 198 17.78 -48.17 40.96
CA ILE A 198 18.66 -48.19 42.14
C ILE A 198 18.13 -49.18 43.18
N ARG A 199 16.82 -49.14 43.50
CA ARG A 199 16.17 -50.05 44.45
C ARG A 199 16.31 -51.52 44.04
N ILE A 200 15.93 -51.88 42.81
CA ILE A 200 16.07 -53.24 42.28
C ILE A 200 17.53 -53.70 42.34
N HIS A 201 18.48 -52.82 42.04
CA HIS A 201 19.90 -53.16 42.14
C HIS A 201 20.35 -53.42 43.57
N SER A 202 19.82 -52.67 44.55
CA SER A 202 20.04 -52.93 45.98
C SER A 202 19.40 -54.24 46.44
N ASP A 203 18.15 -54.51 46.07
CA ASP A 203 17.43 -55.73 46.47
C ASP A 203 18.06 -57.00 45.88
N ALA A 204 18.61 -56.91 44.65
CA ALA A 204 19.36 -58.00 44.02
C ALA A 204 20.71 -58.30 44.72
N LEU A 205 21.31 -57.31 45.41
CA LEU A 205 22.48 -57.54 46.27
C LEU A 205 22.10 -58.24 47.58
N ASP A 206 20.85 -58.08 48.03
CA ASP A 206 20.31 -58.65 49.26
C ASP A 206 19.66 -60.04 49.06
N GLY A 207 19.59 -60.54 47.82
CA GLY A 207 19.24 -61.92 47.49
C GLY A 207 17.75 -62.21 47.27
N GLU A 208 16.93 -61.19 47.06
CA GLU A 208 15.54 -61.36 46.60
C GLU A 208 15.47 -61.76 45.11
N SER A 209 14.48 -62.58 44.75
CA SER A 209 14.35 -63.16 43.41
C SER A 209 14.07 -62.09 42.34
N ASP A 210 14.88 -62.05 41.29
CA ASP A 210 14.78 -61.11 40.16
C ASP A 210 13.37 -61.00 39.55
N GLU A 211 12.55 -62.06 39.60
CA GLU A 211 11.19 -62.06 39.03
C GLU A 211 10.19 -61.20 39.82
N ASP A 212 10.26 -61.23 41.16
CA ASP A 212 9.34 -60.46 42.01
C ASP A 212 9.64 -58.95 41.94
N ALA A 213 10.91 -58.59 41.77
CA ALA A 213 11.36 -57.21 41.56
C ALA A 213 10.83 -56.62 40.24
N ILE A 214 10.85 -57.40 39.15
CA ILE A 214 10.33 -56.97 37.84
C ILE A 214 8.81 -56.77 37.88
N VAL A 215 8.06 -57.66 38.53
CA VAL A 215 6.59 -57.54 38.64
C VAL A 215 6.19 -56.35 39.53
N SER A 216 6.94 -56.09 40.60
CA SER A 216 6.77 -54.90 41.45
C SER A 216 6.99 -53.61 40.65
N PHE A 217 8.02 -53.59 39.81
CA PHE A 217 8.36 -52.47 38.95
C PHE A 217 7.29 -52.15 37.90
N GLU A 218 6.83 -53.16 37.16
CA GLU A 218 5.76 -52.99 36.17
C GLU A 218 4.49 -52.41 36.82
N ARG A 219 4.11 -52.93 37.99
CA ARG A 219 2.91 -52.47 38.72
C ARG A 219 3.05 -51.02 39.22
N MET A 220 4.26 -50.60 39.58
CA MET A 220 4.53 -49.22 39.97
C MET A 220 4.50 -48.27 38.77
N ILE A 221 5.12 -48.64 37.64
CA ILE A 221 5.03 -47.88 36.39
C ILE A 221 3.57 -47.72 35.99
N GLU A 222 2.79 -48.80 36.01
CA GLU A 222 1.36 -48.76 35.66
C GLU A 222 0.55 -47.88 36.61
N ARG A 223 0.83 -47.92 37.92
CA ARG A 223 0.19 -47.03 38.90
C ARG A 223 0.55 -45.57 38.66
N LYS A 224 1.83 -45.25 38.41
CA LYS A 224 2.27 -43.89 38.12
C LYS A 224 1.74 -43.37 36.78
N VAL A 225 1.71 -44.21 35.76
CA VAL A 225 1.08 -43.88 34.46
C VAL A 225 -0.42 -43.65 34.64
N ALA A 226 -1.11 -44.42 35.49
CA ALA A 226 -2.53 -44.24 35.77
C ALA A 226 -2.83 -42.98 36.62
N GLU A 227 -2.01 -42.66 37.62
CA GLU A 227 -2.07 -41.40 38.40
C GLU A 227 -1.85 -40.17 37.51
N LEU A 228 -1.01 -40.31 36.47
CA LEU A 228 -0.66 -39.27 35.51
C LEU A 228 -1.52 -39.27 34.24
N ALA A 229 -2.43 -40.22 34.04
CA ALA A 229 -3.35 -40.26 32.89
C ALA A 229 -4.43 -39.15 32.85
N PRO A 230 -4.95 -38.59 33.95
CA PRO A 230 -6.06 -37.62 33.92
C PRO A 230 -5.81 -36.33 33.10
N PRO A 231 -4.58 -35.77 32.99
CA PRO A 231 -4.31 -34.59 32.15
C PRO A 231 -3.94 -34.89 30.69
N ALA A 232 -3.87 -36.16 30.29
CA ALA A 232 -3.57 -36.57 28.91
C ALA A 232 -4.62 -36.27 27.80
N PRO A 233 -5.86 -35.77 28.04
CA PRO A 233 -6.81 -35.48 26.96
C PRO A 233 -6.31 -34.46 25.92
N LEU A 234 -5.29 -33.66 26.24
CA LEU A 234 -4.70 -32.67 25.32
C LEU A 234 -3.83 -33.32 24.22
N LEU A 235 -3.25 -34.50 24.46
CA LEU A 235 -2.36 -35.18 23.49
C LEU A 235 -3.11 -35.97 22.42
N ARG A 236 -4.37 -36.35 22.68
CA ARG A 236 -5.20 -37.06 21.69
C ARG A 236 -5.71 -36.17 20.55
N ARG A 237 -5.64 -34.84 20.68
CA ARG A 237 -6.22 -33.91 19.69
C ARG A 237 -5.29 -33.55 18.53
N GLN A 238 -4.00 -33.85 18.60
CA GLN A 238 -3.10 -33.69 17.46
C GLN A 238 -2.65 -35.08 17.00
N GLY A 239 -3.08 -35.47 15.81
CA GLY A 239 -2.84 -36.79 15.20
C GLY A 239 -1.39 -37.08 14.83
N SER A 240 -0.42 -36.72 15.66
CA SER A 240 0.93 -37.25 15.62
C SER A 240 0.91 -38.65 16.22
N ARG A 241 1.49 -39.60 15.49
CA ARG A 241 1.77 -40.97 15.93
C ARG A 241 2.79 -40.97 17.07
N ILE A 242 2.45 -40.37 18.21
CA ILE A 242 3.21 -40.52 19.44
C ILE A 242 2.99 -41.99 19.83
N ARG A 243 3.98 -42.84 19.57
CA ARG A 243 3.99 -44.19 20.11
C ARG A 243 3.70 -44.08 21.61
N PRO A 244 2.79 -44.88 22.17
CA PRO A 244 2.59 -44.93 23.61
C PRO A 244 3.95 -45.04 24.29
N VAL A 245 4.24 -44.12 25.21
CA VAL A 245 5.51 -44.07 25.95
C VAL A 245 5.82 -45.44 26.58
N LYS A 246 4.77 -46.16 27.00
CA LYS A 246 4.82 -47.57 27.42
C LYS A 246 5.56 -48.48 26.43
N ASP A 247 5.27 -48.37 25.13
CA ASP A 247 5.85 -49.25 24.11
C ASP A 247 7.35 -48.98 23.90
N TYR A 248 7.77 -47.72 24.03
CA TYR A 248 9.19 -47.34 23.94
C TYR A 248 9.99 -47.88 25.14
N PHE A 249 9.45 -47.72 26.36
CA PHE A 249 10.12 -48.21 27.57
C PHE A 249 10.16 -49.74 27.64
N ILE A 250 9.09 -50.43 27.22
CA ILE A 250 9.09 -51.89 27.12
C ILE A 250 10.15 -52.36 26.10
N GLU A 251 10.28 -51.70 24.95
CA GLU A 251 11.31 -52.06 23.96
C GLU A 251 12.74 -51.83 24.48
N CYS A 252 12.97 -50.74 25.21
CA CYS A 252 14.27 -50.46 25.84
C CYS A 252 14.63 -51.46 26.95
N LEU A 253 13.67 -51.84 27.80
CA LEU A 253 13.84 -52.86 28.84
C LEU A 253 14.10 -54.24 28.24
N GLN A 254 13.37 -54.62 27.20
CA GLN A 254 13.60 -55.89 26.50
C GLN A 254 14.97 -55.94 25.82
N LYS A 255 15.46 -54.81 25.30
CA LYS A 255 16.83 -54.70 24.73
C LYS A 255 17.92 -54.78 25.80
N SER A 256 17.74 -54.15 26.96
CA SER A 256 18.75 -54.21 28.02
C SER A 256 18.82 -55.59 28.68
N LEU A 257 17.70 -56.28 28.83
CA LEU A 257 17.63 -57.65 29.35
C LEU A 257 18.23 -58.67 28.38
N LYS A 258 18.04 -58.50 27.06
CA LYS A 258 18.67 -59.36 26.04
C LYS A 258 20.19 -59.21 25.93
N ASN A 259 20.75 -58.09 26.37
CA ASN A 259 22.20 -57.85 26.32
C ASN A 259 22.93 -58.29 27.61
N ARG A 260 22.21 -58.88 28.58
CA ARG A 260 22.77 -59.41 29.84
C ARG A 260 22.87 -60.94 29.90
N TRP A 261 22.52 -61.64 28.82
CA TRP A 261 22.69 -63.09 28.66
C TRP A 261 23.45 -63.41 27.37
#